data_AF-A0A520IH07-F1
#
_entry.id   AF-A0A520IH07-F1
#
_cell.length_a   1.000
_cell.length_b   1.000
_cell.length_c   1.000
_cell.angle_alpha   90.00
_cell.angle_beta   90.00
_cell.angle_gamma   90.00
#
_symmetry.space_group_name_H-M   'P 1'
#
loop_
_entity.id
_entity.type
_entity.pdbx_description
1 polymer ?
#
loop_
_entity_poly.entity_id
_entity_poly.type
_entity_poly.pdbx_seq_one_letter_code
_entity_poly.pdbx_strand_id
1 'polypeptide(L)'
;MIEQHYNHPSIIIWGLGNENDWPNDFPEFDKEKIRAFMKEQNDLSHRLDPSRKTAIRRCDFCKDIVDVYSPSIWAGWYRGIYTEYKATTETEMKKVKHFLHVEWGGDSHAMRHSENPDNALSKIKPGDGADERAGDASLYGGGARVSKDGDWSESYIVNLIDWHLKEQETMPNLTGTAYWPFKDFSTPVRPENPVPYMNQKGVVERDFTKKESFYVFQSYWITTPMAHIYGHSWPVRWGEKDEKKMVKVFSNCDEAELFVNGKSQGVKKRRSADFPAAGLRWQVAYQEGTNQIKVVARRGKTIVTDEITQEYQTTKWGKPAKLVFEKLKEEEGVATVQVKLLDSNNVLCLDAEDFVFFGLIGEGKLIDNQGTSSGSRKVGVYNGRAIIRIKTNGGKSMVSVRSEGLPSTFLEL
;
A
#
# COMPACT_ATOMS: atom_id res chain seq x y z
N MET A 1 28.00 -12.71 -8.44
CA MET A 1 27.48 -11.41 -7.99
C MET A 1 28.61 -10.40 -7.80
N ILE A 2 29.50 -10.58 -6.83
CA ILE A 2 30.55 -9.60 -6.49
C ILE A 2 31.40 -9.24 -7.72
N GLU A 3 32.05 -10.22 -8.35
CA GLU A 3 32.94 -9.96 -9.49
C GLU A 3 32.26 -9.22 -10.65
N GLN A 4 31.04 -9.62 -11.01
CA GLN A 4 30.28 -9.04 -12.11
C GLN A 4 29.83 -7.62 -11.84
N HIS A 5 29.53 -7.29 -10.58
CA HIS A 5 28.98 -6.01 -10.17
C HIS A 5 29.97 -5.11 -9.41
N TYR A 6 31.23 -5.54 -9.30
CA TYR A 6 32.28 -4.90 -8.51
C TYR A 6 32.47 -3.41 -8.87
N ASN A 7 32.39 -3.08 -10.16
CA ASN A 7 32.64 -1.74 -10.67
C ASN A 7 31.47 -0.76 -10.47
N HIS A 8 30.34 -1.20 -9.90
CA HIS A 8 29.20 -0.32 -9.70
C HIS A 8 29.36 0.53 -8.42
N PRO A 9 29.45 1.86 -8.53
CA PRO A 9 29.64 2.74 -7.36
C PRO A 9 28.37 2.83 -6.50
N SER A 10 27.22 2.45 -7.02
CA SER A 10 25.96 2.42 -6.27
C SER A 10 25.90 1.32 -5.21
N ILE A 11 26.74 0.29 -5.33
CA ILE A 11 26.72 -0.84 -4.40
C ILE A 11 27.61 -0.50 -3.21
N ILE A 12 27.04 -0.61 -2.01
CA ILE A 12 27.76 -0.41 -0.74
C ILE A 12 27.72 -1.66 0.16
N ILE A 13 26.80 -2.59 -0.12
CA ILE A 13 26.53 -3.79 0.70
C ILE A 13 26.36 -5.01 -0.22
N TRP A 14 26.95 -6.13 0.19
CA TRP A 14 26.69 -7.46 -0.36
C TRP A 14 25.81 -8.27 0.61
N GLY A 15 24.59 -8.61 0.19
CA GLY A 15 23.68 -9.44 0.99
C GLY A 15 24.07 -10.93 0.93
N LEU A 16 24.12 -11.59 2.09
CA LEU A 16 24.46 -13.01 2.21
C LEU A 16 23.23 -13.92 2.36
N GLY A 17 22.08 -13.35 2.73
CA GLY A 17 20.85 -14.09 2.94
C GLY A 17 19.73 -13.26 3.56
N ASN A 18 18.51 -13.78 3.49
CA ASN A 18 17.30 -13.22 4.07
C ASN A 18 16.52 -14.34 4.76
N GLU A 19 16.08 -14.11 6.00
CA GLU A 19 15.20 -15.03 6.73
C GLU A 19 15.78 -16.44 6.87
N ASN A 20 17.10 -16.55 7.05
CA ASN A 20 17.80 -17.84 7.23
C ASN A 20 17.43 -18.54 8.55
N ASP A 21 16.66 -17.87 9.41
CA ASP A 21 16.00 -18.48 10.57
C ASP A 21 14.70 -19.22 10.23
N TRP A 22 14.25 -19.17 8.97
CA TRP A 22 13.06 -19.87 8.48
C TRP A 22 13.41 -21.33 8.11
N PRO A 23 12.82 -22.34 8.78
CA PRO A 23 13.15 -23.75 8.55
C PRO A 23 12.29 -24.39 7.44
N ASN A 24 12.38 -25.72 7.32
CA ASN A 24 11.38 -26.61 6.72
C ASN A 24 11.52 -26.95 5.21
N ASP A 25 12.57 -26.48 4.54
CA ASP A 25 12.98 -27.07 3.25
C ASP A 25 13.69 -28.42 3.43
N PHE A 26 14.24 -28.66 4.62
CA PHE A 26 14.90 -29.90 5.01
C PHE A 26 14.33 -30.43 6.34
N PRO A 27 14.40 -31.75 6.61
CA PRO A 27 14.01 -32.31 7.90
C PRO A 27 14.89 -31.83 9.08
N GLU A 28 16.12 -31.41 8.79
CA GLU A 28 17.07 -30.89 9.78
C GLU A 28 17.16 -29.36 9.69
N PHE A 29 17.23 -28.70 10.84
CA PHE A 29 17.54 -27.28 10.96
C PHE A 29 18.63 -27.06 12.03
N ASP A 30 19.87 -26.91 11.59
CA ASP A 30 21.05 -26.79 12.46
C ASP A 30 21.64 -25.37 12.37
N LYS A 31 21.50 -24.63 13.47
CA LYS A 31 21.96 -23.24 13.57
C LYS A 31 23.48 -23.11 13.46
N GLU A 32 24.25 -24.08 13.94
CA GLU A 32 25.72 -24.03 13.87
C GLU A 32 26.22 -24.26 12.45
N LYS A 33 25.59 -25.17 11.71
CA LYS A 33 25.88 -25.34 10.27
C LYS A 33 25.54 -24.08 9.47
N ILE A 34 24.41 -23.44 9.79
CA ILE A 34 24.03 -22.16 9.18
C ILE A 34 25.06 -21.07 9.50
N ARG A 35 25.46 -20.93 10.78
CA ARG A 35 26.50 -19.96 11.19
C ARG A 35 27.83 -20.21 10.50
N ALA A 36 28.29 -21.46 10.45
CA ALA A 36 29.55 -21.83 9.80
C ALA A 36 29.56 -21.42 8.32
N PHE A 37 28.49 -21.75 7.58
CA PHE A 37 28.38 -21.38 6.17
C PHE A 37 28.19 -19.85 5.99
N MET A 38 27.44 -19.19 6.86
CA MET A 38 27.30 -17.73 6.83
C MET A 38 28.66 -17.04 7.01
N LYS A 39 29.50 -17.55 7.92
CA LYS A 39 30.85 -17.04 8.16
C LYS A 39 31.77 -17.27 6.96
N GLU A 40 31.69 -18.46 6.34
CA GLU A 40 32.43 -18.75 5.10
C GLU A 40 32.09 -17.75 3.98
N GLN A 41 30.80 -17.47 3.77
CA GLN A 41 30.32 -16.52 2.76
C GLN A 41 30.73 -15.09 3.07
N ASN A 42 30.71 -14.70 4.35
CA ASN A 42 31.20 -13.41 4.80
C ASN A 42 32.70 -13.24 4.49
N ASP A 43 33.51 -14.24 4.83
CA ASP A 43 34.96 -14.21 4.61
C ASP A 43 35.30 -14.20 3.12
N LEU A 44 34.57 -14.98 2.30
CA LEU A 44 34.73 -14.95 0.86
C LEU A 44 34.39 -13.58 0.28
N SER A 45 33.30 -12.95 0.74
CA SER A 45 32.89 -11.62 0.27
C SER A 45 33.97 -10.58 0.54
N HIS A 46 34.58 -10.59 1.73
CA HIS A 46 35.70 -9.69 2.05
C HIS A 46 37.01 -10.03 1.34
N ARG A 47 37.27 -11.30 1.00
CA ARG A 47 38.43 -11.67 0.16
C ARG A 47 38.27 -11.13 -1.26
N LEU A 48 37.06 -11.19 -1.82
CA LEU A 48 36.77 -10.73 -3.18
C LEU A 48 36.65 -9.20 -3.26
N ASP A 49 36.06 -8.57 -2.25
CA ASP A 49 35.84 -7.13 -2.20
C ASP A 49 35.90 -6.61 -0.76
N PRO A 50 37.09 -6.27 -0.25
CA PRO A 50 37.25 -5.71 1.09
C PRO A 50 36.72 -4.27 1.22
N SER A 51 36.33 -3.62 0.11
CA SER A 51 35.88 -2.22 0.12
C SER A 51 34.41 -2.04 0.50
N ARG A 52 33.62 -3.12 0.50
CA ARG A 52 32.17 -3.10 0.79
C ARG A 52 31.81 -3.92 2.01
N LYS A 53 30.64 -3.63 2.57
CA LYS A 53 30.09 -4.29 3.76
C LYS A 53 29.29 -5.54 3.40
N THR A 54 29.25 -6.52 4.29
CA THR A 54 28.29 -7.62 4.19
C THR A 54 27.03 -7.34 5.01
N ALA A 55 25.91 -7.93 4.62
CA ALA A 55 24.68 -7.85 5.41
C ALA A 55 23.79 -9.10 5.32
N ILE A 56 22.95 -9.27 6.33
CA ILE A 56 21.79 -10.18 6.30
C ILE A 56 20.56 -9.49 6.88
N ARG A 57 19.39 -10.03 6.54
CA ARG A 57 18.11 -9.67 7.15
C ARG A 57 17.51 -10.87 7.89
N ARG A 58 17.02 -10.63 9.11
CA ARG A 58 16.25 -11.56 9.97
C ARG A 58 16.91 -12.94 10.12
N CYS A 59 17.98 -12.96 10.92
CA CYS A 59 18.59 -14.21 11.39
C CYS A 59 19.40 -13.86 12.65
N ASP A 60 18.70 -13.76 13.79
CA ASP A 60 19.27 -13.17 15.01
C ASP A 60 20.52 -13.92 15.51
N PHE A 61 20.53 -15.25 15.35
CA PHE A 61 21.66 -16.09 15.72
C PHE A 61 22.85 -16.00 14.76
N CYS A 62 22.81 -15.16 13.72
CA CYS A 62 23.93 -14.87 12.81
C CYS A 62 24.31 -13.38 12.77
N LYS A 63 23.68 -12.52 13.59
CA LYS A 63 23.87 -11.05 13.52
C LYS A 63 25.28 -10.57 13.88
N ASP A 64 26.04 -11.39 14.59
CA ASP A 64 27.44 -11.16 14.98
C ASP A 64 28.45 -11.48 13.85
N ILE A 65 28.01 -12.12 12.77
CA ILE A 65 28.88 -12.58 11.67
C ILE A 65 29.11 -11.47 10.63
N VAL A 66 28.07 -10.72 10.29
CA VAL A 66 28.09 -9.73 9.20
C VAL A 66 28.47 -8.33 9.69
N ASP A 67 28.87 -7.44 8.77
CA ASP A 67 29.12 -6.05 9.12
C ASP A 67 27.84 -5.29 9.51
N VAL A 68 26.76 -5.44 8.73
CA VAL A 68 25.51 -4.69 8.85
C VAL A 68 24.34 -5.67 9.03
N TYR A 69 23.47 -5.40 9.99
CA TYR A 69 22.35 -6.28 10.29
C TYR A 69 21.00 -5.56 10.22
N SER A 70 20.01 -6.23 9.63
CA SER A 70 18.60 -5.84 9.71
C SER A 70 17.79 -6.89 10.48
N PRO A 71 17.08 -6.51 11.56
CA PRO A 71 16.01 -7.34 12.12
C PRO A 71 14.76 -7.28 11.24
N SER A 72 13.69 -7.96 11.68
CA SER A 72 12.32 -7.78 11.18
C SER A 72 11.60 -6.73 12.03
N ILE A 73 11.16 -5.62 11.42
CA ILE A 73 10.36 -4.57 12.07
C ILE A 73 9.24 -4.15 11.11
N TRP A 74 8.02 -4.61 11.40
CA TRP A 74 6.79 -4.40 10.63
C TRP A 74 5.69 -3.76 11.49
N ALA A 75 6.05 -2.70 12.22
CA ALA A 75 5.17 -2.00 13.14
C ALA A 75 3.88 -1.53 12.44
N GLY A 76 2.73 -2.03 12.90
CA GLY A 76 1.43 -1.72 12.32
C GLY A 76 1.08 -2.57 11.09
N TRP A 77 1.80 -3.64 10.79
CA TRP A 77 1.37 -4.58 9.75
C TRP A 77 1.28 -6.00 10.29
N TYR A 78 2.42 -6.68 10.40
CA TYR A 78 2.48 -8.05 10.92
C TYR A 78 2.35 -8.11 12.44
N ARG A 79 2.76 -7.05 13.14
CA ARG A 79 2.66 -6.97 14.60
C ARG A 79 2.63 -5.53 15.10
N GLY A 80 2.02 -5.35 16.27
CA GLY A 80 1.99 -4.07 16.97
C GLY A 80 1.23 -2.99 16.20
N ILE A 81 1.48 -1.75 16.59
CA ILE A 81 0.90 -0.56 15.96
C ILE A 81 2.02 0.30 15.34
N TYR A 82 1.74 1.03 14.26
CA TYR A 82 2.80 1.78 13.56
C TYR A 82 3.45 2.86 14.44
N THR A 83 2.79 3.31 15.51
CA THR A 83 3.33 4.28 16.45
C THR A 83 4.48 3.74 17.31
N GLU A 84 4.70 2.42 17.32
CA GLU A 84 5.81 1.76 18.02
C GLU A 84 7.10 1.69 17.20
N TYR A 85 7.06 2.14 15.93
CA TYR A 85 8.19 2.08 15.00
C TYR A 85 9.49 2.64 15.59
N LYS A 86 9.46 3.87 16.10
CA LYS A 86 10.66 4.54 16.63
C LYS A 86 11.25 3.83 17.82
N ALA A 87 10.43 3.54 18.84
CA ALA A 87 10.88 2.87 20.05
C ALA A 87 11.45 1.46 19.78
N THR A 88 10.82 0.72 18.86
CA THR A 88 11.32 -0.59 18.42
C THR A 88 12.65 -0.45 17.70
N THR A 89 12.74 0.49 16.75
CA THR A 89 13.96 0.72 15.97
C THR A 89 15.14 1.14 16.86
N GLU A 90 14.91 2.02 17.83
CA GLU A 90 15.94 2.43 18.80
C GLU A 90 16.40 1.28 19.69
N THR A 91 15.51 0.33 20.00
CA THR A 91 15.84 -0.87 20.77
C THR A 91 16.68 -1.85 19.95
N GLU A 92 16.27 -2.15 18.72
CA GLU A 92 17.00 -3.06 17.84
C GLU A 92 18.37 -2.52 17.43
N MET A 93 18.47 -1.22 17.17
CA MET A 93 19.72 -0.57 16.78
C MET A 93 20.82 -0.73 17.85
N LYS A 94 20.46 -0.84 19.14
CA LYS A 94 21.42 -1.06 20.23
C LYS A 94 21.98 -2.48 20.29
N LYS A 95 21.37 -3.44 19.59
CA LYS A 95 21.77 -4.86 19.64
C LYS A 95 22.90 -5.21 18.67
N VAL A 96 23.24 -4.32 17.75
CA VAL A 96 24.22 -4.57 16.68
C VAL A 96 25.11 -3.35 16.46
N LYS A 97 26.30 -3.58 15.91
CA LYS A 97 27.28 -2.51 15.67
C LYS A 97 26.84 -1.56 14.55
N HIS A 98 26.32 -2.11 13.46
CA HIS A 98 25.78 -1.35 12.34
C HIS A 98 24.39 -1.87 12.02
N PHE A 99 23.40 -1.04 12.31
CA PHE A 99 22.00 -1.29 12.06
C PHE A 99 21.61 -0.70 10.70
N LEU A 100 20.79 -1.40 9.92
CA LEU A 100 20.08 -0.88 8.77
C LEU A 100 18.71 -1.56 8.73
N HIS A 101 17.61 -0.80 8.67
CA HIS A 101 16.27 -1.40 8.66
C HIS A 101 15.78 -1.62 7.24
N VAL A 102 15.85 -2.85 6.75
CA VAL A 102 15.27 -3.22 5.46
C VAL A 102 14.01 -4.06 5.65
N GLU A 103 12.97 -3.67 4.89
CA GLU A 103 11.59 -4.14 4.93
C GLU A 103 10.73 -3.60 6.07
N TRP A 104 9.75 -2.80 5.67
CA TRP A 104 8.61 -2.32 6.43
C TRP A 104 7.53 -1.86 5.44
N GLY A 105 6.31 -1.63 5.91
CA GLY A 105 5.17 -1.24 5.08
C GLY A 105 3.94 -2.09 5.38
N GLY A 106 3.04 -2.20 4.40
CA GLY A 106 1.79 -2.94 4.54
C GLY A 106 1.05 -3.01 3.20
N ASP A 107 0.19 -4.02 3.04
CA ASP A 107 -0.52 -4.24 1.78
C ASP A 107 -1.63 -3.18 1.62
N SER A 108 -1.81 -2.72 0.39
CA SER A 108 -2.94 -1.88 0.02
C SER A 108 -3.51 -2.33 -1.32
N HIS A 109 -4.80 -2.66 -1.32
CA HIS A 109 -5.53 -2.91 -2.54
C HIS A 109 -5.78 -1.58 -3.24
N ALA A 110 -5.07 -1.32 -4.34
CA ALA A 110 -5.20 -0.09 -5.09
C ALA A 110 -6.67 0.24 -5.39
N MET A 111 -7.03 1.51 -5.27
CA MET A 111 -8.40 2.06 -5.38
C MET A 111 -9.37 1.72 -4.23
N ARG A 112 -8.94 0.97 -3.21
CA ARG A 112 -9.70 0.73 -1.98
C ARG A 112 -9.36 1.80 -0.94
N HIS A 113 -10.38 2.48 -0.44
CA HIS A 113 -10.25 3.54 0.55
C HIS A 113 -11.20 3.32 1.73
N SER A 114 -11.00 4.06 2.81
CA SER A 114 -11.74 3.90 4.05
C SER A 114 -11.91 5.24 4.74
N GLU A 115 -13.12 5.51 5.21
CA GLU A 115 -13.38 6.64 6.11
C GLU A 115 -12.83 6.39 7.52
N ASN A 116 -12.54 5.13 7.88
CA ASN A 116 -12.06 4.74 9.22
C ASN A 116 -10.87 3.75 9.13
N PRO A 117 -9.75 4.17 8.53
CA PRO A 117 -8.62 3.27 8.21
C PRO A 117 -7.96 2.61 9.42
N ASP A 118 -8.02 3.25 10.59
CA ASP A 118 -7.31 2.80 11.79
C ASP A 118 -8.18 1.88 12.69
N ASN A 119 -9.40 1.51 12.26
CA ASN A 119 -10.32 0.70 13.06
C ASN A 119 -9.71 -0.63 13.53
N ALA A 120 -8.88 -1.28 12.70
CA ALA A 120 -8.22 -2.53 13.06
C ALA A 120 -7.24 -2.37 14.24
N LEU A 121 -6.62 -1.19 14.41
CA LEU A 121 -5.67 -0.93 15.49
C LEU A 121 -6.30 -1.04 16.88
N SER A 122 -7.60 -0.74 17.00
CA SER A 122 -8.33 -0.83 18.28
C SER A 122 -8.37 -2.25 18.87
N LYS A 123 -8.16 -3.27 18.02
CA LYS A 123 -8.15 -4.69 18.41
C LYS A 123 -6.74 -5.20 18.71
N ILE A 124 -5.70 -4.42 18.44
CA ILE A 124 -4.31 -4.83 18.58
C ILE A 124 -3.80 -4.39 19.94
N LYS A 125 -3.15 -5.32 20.67
CA LYS A 125 -2.51 -5.04 21.94
C LYS A 125 -1.14 -4.37 21.70
N PRO A 126 -0.92 -3.12 22.16
CA PRO A 126 0.40 -2.49 22.09
C PRO A 126 1.40 -3.16 23.05
N GLY A 127 2.69 -3.04 22.76
CA GLY A 127 3.80 -3.46 23.60
C GLY A 127 4.27 -4.90 23.41
N ASP A 128 3.76 -5.63 22.41
CA ASP A 128 4.12 -7.04 22.13
C ASP A 128 5.24 -7.20 21.07
N GLY A 129 5.93 -6.10 20.75
CA GLY A 129 6.95 -6.02 19.70
C GLY A 129 6.36 -5.67 18.33
N ALA A 130 7.21 -5.66 17.31
CA ALA A 130 6.84 -5.33 15.94
C ALA A 130 7.44 -6.29 14.90
N ASP A 131 8.01 -7.41 15.33
CA ASP A 131 8.65 -8.40 14.47
C ASP A 131 7.62 -9.33 13.81
N GLU A 132 7.86 -9.69 12.54
CA GLU A 132 7.15 -10.77 11.85
C GLU A 132 7.67 -12.13 12.33
N ARG A 133 6.76 -12.98 12.81
CA ARG A 133 7.03 -14.35 13.27
C ARG A 133 6.32 -15.36 12.37
N ALA A 134 6.69 -16.63 12.53
CA ALA A 134 6.03 -17.73 11.82
C ALA A 134 4.50 -17.68 12.01
N GLY A 135 3.78 -17.64 10.88
CA GLY A 135 2.31 -17.55 10.84
C GLY A 135 1.75 -16.14 10.70
N ASP A 136 2.51 -15.07 10.96
CA ASP A 136 1.97 -13.69 10.87
C ASP A 136 1.65 -13.28 9.42
N ALA A 137 2.37 -13.85 8.45
CA ALA A 137 2.10 -13.70 7.01
C ALA A 137 0.83 -14.43 6.54
N SER A 138 0.32 -15.39 7.31
CA SER A 138 -0.91 -16.11 6.99
C SER A 138 -2.13 -15.23 7.25
N LEU A 139 -3.17 -15.39 6.44
CA LEU A 139 -4.49 -14.81 6.69
C LEU A 139 -5.25 -15.53 7.81
N TYR A 140 -4.72 -16.66 8.29
CA TYR A 140 -5.37 -17.51 9.29
C TYR A 140 -4.54 -17.59 10.58
N GLY A 141 -5.23 -17.71 11.72
CA GLY A 141 -4.60 -17.88 13.03
C GLY A 141 -3.85 -16.65 13.54
N GLY A 142 -3.08 -16.84 14.61
CA GLY A 142 -2.31 -15.79 15.30
C GLY A 142 -3.17 -14.71 15.98
N GLY A 143 -2.51 -13.80 16.70
CA GLY A 143 -3.14 -12.66 17.37
C GLY A 143 -3.75 -11.64 16.40
N ALA A 144 -4.44 -10.64 16.94
CA ALA A 144 -4.96 -9.52 16.15
C ALA A 144 -3.80 -8.72 15.55
N ARG A 145 -3.88 -8.43 14.25
CA ARG A 145 -2.85 -7.70 13.49
C ARG A 145 -3.44 -7.14 12.20
N VAL A 146 -2.94 -6.00 11.73
CA VAL A 146 -3.54 -5.33 10.55
C VAL A 146 -3.41 -6.17 9.28
N SER A 147 -2.33 -6.96 9.13
CA SER A 147 -2.17 -7.84 7.98
C SER A 147 -3.31 -8.87 7.81
N LYS A 148 -4.05 -9.16 8.89
CA LYS A 148 -5.20 -10.07 8.91
C LYS A 148 -6.52 -9.34 9.09
N ASP A 149 -6.58 -8.38 10.01
CA ASP A 149 -7.81 -7.76 10.49
C ASP A 149 -8.07 -6.36 9.92
N GLY A 150 -7.12 -5.82 9.13
CA GLY A 150 -7.25 -4.57 8.40
C GLY A 150 -8.06 -4.71 7.11
N ASP A 151 -8.57 -3.58 6.61
CA ASP A 151 -9.34 -3.49 5.35
C ASP A 151 -8.45 -3.49 4.09
N TRP A 152 -7.13 -3.45 4.27
CA TRP A 152 -6.14 -3.33 3.19
C TRP A 152 -6.39 -2.10 2.30
N SER A 153 -6.94 -1.03 2.88
CA SER A 153 -7.16 0.23 2.18
C SER A 153 -5.86 1.02 1.97
N GLU A 154 -5.82 1.81 0.90
CA GLU A 154 -4.80 2.83 0.71
C GLU A 154 -4.80 3.86 1.84
N SER A 155 -5.97 4.09 2.45
CA SER A 155 -6.16 5.01 3.58
C SER A 155 -5.28 4.66 4.77
N TYR A 156 -5.18 3.37 5.10
CA TYR A 156 -4.35 2.87 6.20
C TYR A 156 -2.86 2.97 5.88
N ILE A 157 -2.42 2.45 4.73
CA ILE A 157 -0.99 2.41 4.41
C ILE A 157 -0.41 3.82 4.27
N VAL A 158 -1.20 4.78 3.80
CA VAL A 158 -0.82 6.20 3.74
C VAL A 158 -0.54 6.75 5.14
N ASN A 159 -1.37 6.44 6.14
CA ASN A 159 -1.14 6.85 7.53
C ASN A 159 0.11 6.18 8.12
N LEU A 160 0.28 4.87 7.87
CA LEU A 160 1.44 4.11 8.32
C LEU A 160 2.74 4.70 7.75
N ILE A 161 2.80 4.97 6.45
CA ILE A 161 3.98 5.55 5.79
C ILE A 161 4.25 6.96 6.29
N ASP A 162 3.23 7.83 6.35
CA ASP A 162 3.36 9.20 6.86
C ASP A 162 3.96 9.22 8.28
N TRP A 163 3.50 8.30 9.14
CA TRP A 163 4.05 8.14 10.47
C TRP A 163 5.53 7.72 10.46
N HIS A 164 5.90 6.71 9.68
CA HIS A 164 7.30 6.25 9.63
C HIS A 164 8.23 7.35 9.13
N LEU A 165 7.84 8.07 8.07
CA LEU A 165 8.66 9.11 7.47
C LEU A 165 8.87 10.31 8.41
N LYS A 166 7.83 10.77 9.12
CA LYS A 166 8.00 11.87 10.09
C LYS A 166 8.79 11.45 11.34
N GLU A 167 8.71 10.19 11.78
CA GLU A 167 9.53 9.70 12.87
C GLU A 167 11.01 9.67 12.50
N GLN A 168 11.35 9.26 11.26
CA GLN A 168 12.73 9.20 10.77
C GLN A 168 13.44 10.56 10.80
N GLU A 169 12.72 11.68 10.60
CA GLU A 169 13.28 13.04 10.75
C GLU A 169 13.81 13.32 12.17
N THR A 170 13.39 12.54 13.17
CA THR A 170 13.76 12.71 14.58
C THR A 170 14.66 11.59 15.12
N MET A 171 15.27 10.81 14.23
CA MET A 171 16.14 9.67 14.56
C MET A 171 17.55 9.91 14.00
N PRO A 172 18.35 10.85 14.56
CA PRO A 172 19.63 11.26 13.97
C PRO A 172 20.69 10.16 13.90
N ASN A 173 20.53 9.09 14.69
CA ASN A 173 21.44 7.94 14.71
C ASN A 173 21.01 6.81 13.74
N LEU A 174 19.85 6.95 13.08
CA LEU A 174 19.37 5.98 12.12
C LEU A 174 20.21 6.07 10.84
N THR A 175 20.78 4.95 10.40
CA THR A 175 21.49 4.87 9.11
C THR A 175 20.55 5.13 7.94
N GLY A 176 19.39 4.48 7.95
CA GLY A 176 18.34 4.60 6.95
C GLY A 176 17.38 3.43 7.02
N THR A 177 16.38 3.44 6.14
CA THR A 177 15.47 2.31 5.97
C THR A 177 15.18 2.02 4.49
N ALA A 178 14.66 0.82 4.20
CA ALA A 178 14.13 0.45 2.89
C ALA A 178 12.71 -0.12 3.00
N TYR A 179 11.73 0.60 2.45
CA TYR A 179 10.34 0.15 2.35
C TYR A 179 10.23 -1.09 1.45
N TRP A 180 9.34 -2.02 1.80
CA TRP A 180 9.12 -3.23 1.00
C TRP A 180 7.71 -3.29 0.42
N PRO A 181 7.57 -3.38 -0.91
CA PRO A 181 8.51 -3.07 -2.00
C PRO A 181 8.16 -1.73 -2.67
N PHE A 182 8.92 -1.34 -3.71
CA PHE A 182 8.51 -0.21 -4.54
C PHE A 182 7.24 -0.49 -5.35
N LYS A 183 7.17 -1.69 -5.97
CA LYS A 183 6.11 -2.07 -6.90
C LYS A 183 5.48 -3.40 -6.52
N ASP A 184 4.16 -3.51 -6.68
CA ASP A 184 3.44 -4.78 -6.51
C ASP A 184 4.06 -5.89 -7.38
N PHE A 185 4.14 -7.10 -6.84
CA PHE A 185 4.77 -8.22 -7.51
C PHE A 185 4.08 -9.54 -7.18
N SER A 186 4.24 -10.51 -8.08
CA SER A 186 3.63 -11.84 -7.93
C SER A 186 4.33 -12.67 -6.86
N THR A 187 3.57 -13.43 -6.10
CA THR A 187 4.05 -14.41 -5.13
C THR A 187 3.14 -15.65 -5.14
N PRO A 188 3.71 -16.86 -5.22
CA PRO A 188 2.91 -18.08 -5.31
C PRO A 188 2.18 -18.44 -4.00
N VAL A 189 2.60 -17.88 -2.86
CA VAL A 189 2.10 -18.25 -1.52
C VAL A 189 0.91 -17.43 -1.04
N ARG A 190 0.36 -16.53 -1.87
CA ARG A 190 -0.79 -15.66 -1.51
C ARG A 190 -1.97 -15.78 -2.48
N PRO A 191 -2.55 -16.98 -2.67
CA PRO A 191 -3.65 -17.20 -3.59
C PRO A 191 -4.93 -16.40 -3.25
N GLU A 192 -5.07 -15.98 -2.01
CA GLU A 192 -6.30 -15.39 -1.45
C GLU A 192 -6.23 -13.86 -1.28
N ASN A 193 -5.10 -13.23 -1.63
CA ASN A 193 -4.98 -11.77 -1.59
C ASN A 193 -6.05 -11.10 -2.49
N PRO A 194 -6.45 -9.84 -2.18
CA PRO A 194 -7.47 -9.11 -2.96
C PRO A 194 -7.22 -9.12 -4.47
N VAL A 195 -5.95 -8.99 -4.87
CA VAL A 195 -5.48 -9.48 -6.18
C VAL A 195 -4.77 -10.82 -5.96
N PRO A 196 -5.36 -11.94 -6.42
CA PRO A 196 -4.81 -13.27 -6.18
C PRO A 196 -3.34 -13.39 -6.63
N TYR A 197 -2.53 -14.03 -5.79
CA TYR A 197 -1.10 -14.25 -6.00
C TYR A 197 -0.24 -12.99 -6.06
N MET A 198 -0.72 -11.82 -5.63
CA MET A 198 0.09 -10.61 -5.60
C MET A 198 0.44 -10.19 -4.18
N ASN A 199 1.69 -9.84 -3.93
CA ASN A 199 2.06 -8.98 -2.82
C ASN A 199 1.71 -7.53 -3.21
N GLN A 200 0.82 -6.91 -2.44
CA GLN A 200 0.20 -5.62 -2.76
C GLN A 200 0.73 -4.48 -1.87
N LYS A 201 1.89 -4.68 -1.25
CA LYS A 201 2.56 -3.65 -0.44
C LYS A 201 3.16 -2.53 -1.26
N GLY A 202 3.29 -2.68 -2.59
CA GLY A 202 3.93 -1.68 -3.44
C GLY A 202 3.23 -0.33 -3.34
N VAL A 203 4.01 0.75 -3.44
CA VAL A 203 3.49 2.11 -3.63
C VAL A 203 3.15 2.40 -5.09
N VAL A 204 3.45 1.45 -5.96
CA VAL A 204 3.13 1.44 -7.38
C VAL A 204 2.49 0.09 -7.69
N GLU A 205 1.38 0.08 -8.44
CA GLU A 205 0.79 -1.14 -8.99
C GLU A 205 1.77 -1.83 -9.96
N ARG A 206 1.50 -3.10 -10.27
CA ARG A 206 2.42 -3.93 -11.06
C ARG A 206 2.71 -3.37 -12.46
N ASP A 207 1.77 -2.60 -13.02
CA ASP A 207 1.82 -1.95 -14.34
C ASP A 207 2.35 -0.51 -14.35
N PHE A 208 2.94 -0.06 -13.23
CA PHE A 208 3.47 1.30 -13.02
C PHE A 208 2.45 2.39 -12.66
N THR A 209 1.16 2.06 -12.51
CA THR A 209 0.19 3.01 -11.95
C THR A 209 0.58 3.36 -10.51
N LYS A 210 0.74 4.65 -10.21
CA LYS A 210 1.14 5.10 -8.86
C LYS A 210 -0.06 5.03 -7.92
N LYS A 211 0.13 4.41 -6.76
CA LYS A 211 -0.84 4.44 -5.66
C LYS A 211 -0.76 5.77 -4.91
N GLU A 212 -1.74 6.05 -4.07
CA GLU A 212 -1.77 7.24 -3.20
C GLU A 212 -0.53 7.32 -2.30
N SER A 213 -0.03 6.16 -1.86
CA SER A 213 1.18 6.03 -1.03
C SER A 213 2.47 6.47 -1.73
N PHE A 214 2.54 6.47 -3.07
CA PHE A 214 3.69 7.00 -3.82
C PHE A 214 3.92 8.49 -3.48
N TYR A 215 2.83 9.25 -3.42
CA TYR A 215 2.88 10.70 -3.21
C TYR A 215 3.21 11.05 -1.77
N VAL A 216 2.98 10.15 -0.81
CA VAL A 216 3.47 10.30 0.57
C VAL A 216 4.99 10.34 0.57
N PHE A 217 5.66 9.31 0.03
CA PHE A 217 7.13 9.30 -0.10
C PHE A 217 7.64 10.52 -0.87
N GLN A 218 7.00 10.84 -2.00
CA GLN A 218 7.39 11.99 -2.81
C GLN A 218 7.35 13.30 -2.00
N SER A 219 6.28 13.53 -1.22
CA SER A 219 6.11 14.75 -0.41
C SER A 219 7.13 14.93 0.73
N TYR A 220 7.80 13.86 1.14
CA TYR A 220 8.87 13.90 2.15
C TYR A 220 10.27 13.92 1.54
N TRP A 221 10.50 13.23 0.42
CA TRP A 221 11.86 12.95 -0.06
C TRP A 221 12.36 13.81 -1.22
N ILE A 222 11.48 14.40 -2.04
CA ILE A 222 11.93 15.19 -3.19
C ILE A 222 11.95 16.69 -2.91
N THR A 223 12.78 17.42 -3.66
CA THR A 223 12.88 18.87 -3.59
C THR A 223 12.05 19.61 -4.64
N THR A 224 11.70 18.95 -5.76
CA THR A 224 10.82 19.56 -6.77
C THR A 224 9.43 19.80 -6.19
N PRO A 225 8.88 21.04 -6.22
CA PRO A 225 7.57 21.34 -5.68
C PRO A 225 6.47 20.44 -6.25
N MET A 226 5.65 19.84 -5.37
CA MET A 226 4.50 19.02 -5.73
C MET A 226 3.37 19.17 -4.71
N ALA A 227 2.14 18.87 -5.12
CA ALA A 227 0.99 18.73 -4.24
C ALA A 227 0.10 17.59 -4.76
N HIS A 228 -0.46 16.82 -3.84
CA HIS A 228 -1.33 15.69 -4.15
C HIS A 228 -2.42 15.58 -3.09
N ILE A 229 -3.67 15.81 -3.47
CA ILE A 229 -4.84 15.58 -2.63
C ILE A 229 -5.04 14.07 -2.54
N TYR A 230 -5.06 13.52 -1.33
CA TYR A 230 -5.36 12.09 -1.17
C TYR A 230 -6.78 11.78 -1.66
N GLY A 231 -6.91 10.79 -2.56
CA GLY A 231 -8.21 10.29 -3.04
C GLY A 231 -8.48 10.49 -4.53
N HIS A 232 -7.45 10.57 -5.37
CA HIS A 232 -7.59 10.55 -6.84
C HIS A 232 -8.30 9.29 -7.33
N SER A 233 -8.04 8.15 -6.68
CA SER A 233 -8.72 6.88 -6.97
C SER A 233 -9.95 6.62 -6.09
N TRP A 234 -10.40 7.61 -5.31
CA TRP A 234 -11.54 7.49 -4.39
C TRP A 234 -12.76 8.29 -4.90
N PRO A 235 -13.62 7.69 -5.76
CA PRO A 235 -14.69 8.42 -6.43
C PRO A 235 -15.87 8.77 -5.53
N VAL A 236 -16.13 7.99 -4.48
CA VAL A 236 -17.30 8.17 -3.60
C VAL A 236 -16.89 8.07 -2.14
N ARG A 237 -16.95 9.20 -1.43
CA ARG A 237 -16.84 9.29 0.03
C ARG A 237 -18.21 9.10 0.68
N TRP A 238 -18.23 8.85 1.99
CA TRP A 238 -19.49 8.62 2.69
C TRP A 238 -19.46 9.05 4.15
N GLY A 239 -20.65 9.23 4.72
CA GLY A 239 -20.81 9.59 6.13
C GLY A 239 -22.20 10.08 6.44
N GLU A 240 -22.36 10.69 7.61
CA GLU A 240 -23.59 11.39 7.93
C GLU A 240 -23.69 12.71 7.16
N LYS A 241 -24.92 13.20 7.02
CA LYS A 241 -25.16 14.55 6.53
C LYS A 241 -24.48 15.57 7.45
N ASP A 242 -23.83 16.57 6.86
CA ASP A 242 -23.09 17.63 7.55
C ASP A 242 -21.89 17.16 8.39
N GLU A 243 -21.54 15.86 8.34
CA GLU A 243 -20.33 15.34 8.95
C GLU A 243 -19.09 15.97 8.30
N LYS A 244 -18.17 16.48 9.13
CA LYS A 244 -16.90 16.97 8.62
C LYS A 244 -15.98 15.80 8.33
N LYS A 245 -15.51 15.73 7.09
CA LYS A 245 -14.57 14.73 6.59
C LYS A 245 -13.17 15.31 6.51
N MET A 246 -12.19 14.49 6.92
CA MET A 246 -10.79 14.87 6.79
C MET A 246 -10.36 14.78 5.33
N VAL A 247 -9.84 15.88 4.79
CA VAL A 247 -9.13 15.94 3.50
C VAL A 247 -7.64 16.11 3.80
N LYS A 248 -6.80 15.22 3.27
CA LYS A 248 -5.34 15.24 3.43
C LYS A 248 -4.69 15.68 2.12
N VAL A 249 -3.66 16.51 2.21
CA VAL A 249 -2.81 16.87 1.07
C VAL A 249 -1.37 16.50 1.39
N PHE A 250 -0.77 15.68 0.53
CA PHE A 250 0.66 15.38 0.59
C PHE A 250 1.41 16.34 -0.33
N SER A 251 2.25 17.20 0.26
CA SER A 251 3.00 18.23 -0.45
C SER A 251 4.32 18.51 0.24
N ASN A 252 5.34 18.89 -0.53
CA ASN A 252 6.62 19.42 -0.02
C ASN A 252 6.69 20.97 -0.08
N CYS A 253 5.56 21.63 -0.31
CA CYS A 253 5.45 23.09 -0.28
C CYS A 253 5.37 23.62 1.16
N ASP A 254 5.70 24.90 1.34
CA ASP A 254 5.75 25.54 2.67
C ASP A 254 4.34 25.75 3.26
N GLU A 255 3.38 26.01 2.39
CA GLU A 255 1.97 26.17 2.72
C GLU A 255 1.06 25.69 1.60
N ALA A 256 -0.19 25.38 1.95
CA ALA A 256 -1.24 25.04 1.01
C ALA A 256 -2.58 25.62 1.44
N GLU A 257 -3.40 25.99 0.47
CA GLU A 257 -4.77 26.44 0.65
C GLU A 257 -5.71 25.46 -0.05
N LEU A 258 -6.67 24.92 0.70
CA LEU A 258 -7.67 24.00 0.18
C LEU A 258 -8.95 24.77 -0.20
N PHE A 259 -9.55 24.42 -1.32
CA PHE A 259 -10.82 24.93 -1.80
C PHE A 259 -11.78 23.77 -2.01
N VAL A 260 -13.02 23.93 -1.57
CA VAL A 260 -14.09 22.95 -1.73
C VAL A 260 -15.28 23.66 -2.36
N ASN A 261 -15.69 23.23 -3.55
CA ASN A 261 -16.73 23.86 -4.35
C ASN A 261 -16.48 25.39 -4.50
N GLY A 262 -15.23 25.75 -4.81
CA GLY A 262 -14.77 27.14 -4.96
C GLY A 262 -14.59 27.93 -3.66
N LYS A 263 -14.94 27.38 -2.49
CA LYS A 263 -14.81 28.07 -1.19
C LYS A 263 -13.52 27.68 -0.48
N SER A 264 -12.70 28.67 -0.13
CA SER A 264 -11.48 28.44 0.66
C SER A 264 -11.81 27.83 2.03
N GLN A 265 -10.99 26.86 2.43
CA GLN A 265 -10.99 26.22 3.75
C GLN A 265 -9.82 26.73 4.61
N GLY A 266 -9.13 27.78 4.16
CA GLY A 266 -8.00 28.40 4.83
C GLY A 266 -6.64 27.80 4.47
N VAL A 267 -5.60 28.60 4.70
CA VAL A 267 -4.19 28.24 4.48
C VAL A 267 -3.66 27.44 5.67
N LYS A 268 -2.88 26.38 5.39
CA LYS A 268 -2.11 25.65 6.40
C LYS A 268 -0.64 25.60 6.02
N LYS A 269 0.23 25.69 7.03
CA LYS A 269 1.68 25.57 6.87
C LYS A 269 2.11 24.13 7.08
N ARG A 270 3.06 23.67 6.27
CA ARG A 270 3.62 22.32 6.36
C ARG A 270 4.56 22.23 7.57
N ARG A 271 4.35 21.20 8.40
CA ARG A 271 5.21 20.81 9.53
C ARG A 271 5.16 19.29 9.66
N SER A 272 6.24 18.59 9.30
CA SER A 272 6.29 17.12 9.31
C SER A 272 5.84 16.49 10.63
N ALA A 273 6.20 17.09 11.76
CA ALA A 273 5.80 16.62 13.09
C ALA A 273 4.28 16.73 13.38
N ASP A 274 3.54 17.58 12.67
CA ASP A 274 2.10 17.79 12.82
C ASP A 274 1.31 16.70 12.06
N PHE A 275 1.40 15.46 12.53
CA PHE A 275 0.75 14.30 11.92
C PHE A 275 -0.80 14.38 12.01
N PRO A 276 -1.55 13.92 11.00
CA PRO A 276 -1.09 13.44 9.69
C PRO A 276 -0.95 14.55 8.64
N ALA A 277 -0.39 14.17 7.48
CA ALA A 277 -0.15 14.96 6.28
C ALA A 277 0.70 16.22 6.55
N ALA A 278 1.65 16.13 7.49
CA ALA A 278 2.52 17.24 7.87
C ALA A 278 1.75 18.56 8.13
N GLY A 279 0.59 18.50 8.79
CA GLY A 279 -0.27 19.65 9.08
C GLY A 279 -1.24 20.03 7.97
N LEU A 280 -1.03 19.55 6.74
CA LEU A 280 -1.83 19.87 5.55
C LEU A 280 -3.09 18.99 5.47
N ARG A 281 -3.96 19.15 6.48
CA ARG A 281 -5.25 18.45 6.58
C ARG A 281 -6.38 19.40 6.96
N TRP A 282 -7.56 19.22 6.39
CA TRP A 282 -8.74 20.05 6.68
C TRP A 282 -9.93 19.18 7.07
N GLN A 283 -10.79 19.72 7.92
CA GLN A 283 -12.09 19.12 8.25
C GLN A 283 -13.16 19.84 7.45
N VAL A 284 -13.69 19.18 6.43
CA VAL A 284 -14.53 19.76 5.38
C VAL A 284 -15.92 19.15 5.42
N ALA A 285 -16.96 19.97 5.38
CA ALA A 285 -18.32 19.47 5.13
C ALA A 285 -18.49 19.24 3.62
N TYR A 286 -18.78 18.00 3.23
CA TYR A 286 -19.14 17.67 1.85
C TYR A 286 -20.63 17.93 1.63
N GLN A 287 -20.99 18.37 0.43
CA GLN A 287 -22.38 18.38 -0.01
C GLN A 287 -22.75 16.98 -0.50
N GLU A 288 -23.96 16.51 -0.23
CA GLU A 288 -24.43 15.26 -0.84
C GLU A 288 -24.38 15.38 -2.38
N GLY A 289 -23.86 14.34 -3.04
CA GLY A 289 -23.53 14.37 -4.46
C GLY A 289 -22.12 14.89 -4.76
N THR A 290 -21.93 15.52 -5.91
CA THR A 290 -20.61 15.88 -6.45
C THR A 290 -19.95 17.04 -5.68
N ASN A 291 -18.67 16.85 -5.32
CA ASN A 291 -17.82 17.88 -4.72
C ASN A 291 -16.53 18.03 -5.52
N GLN A 292 -16.11 19.27 -5.77
CA GLN A 292 -14.82 19.62 -6.36
C GLN A 292 -13.87 20.05 -5.25
N ILE A 293 -12.72 19.39 -5.16
CA ILE A 293 -11.69 19.67 -4.16
C ILE A 293 -10.42 20.08 -4.90
N LYS A 294 -9.94 21.29 -4.60
CA LYS A 294 -8.74 21.85 -5.22
C LYS A 294 -7.77 22.30 -4.14
N VAL A 295 -6.48 22.12 -4.37
CA VAL A 295 -5.42 22.68 -3.53
C VAL A 295 -4.52 23.59 -4.34
N VAL A 296 -4.12 24.70 -3.72
CA VAL A 296 -3.07 25.59 -4.22
C VAL A 296 -1.94 25.58 -3.19
N ALA A 297 -0.80 24.99 -3.54
CA ALA A 297 0.36 24.88 -2.67
C ALA A 297 1.50 25.77 -3.15
N ARG A 298 2.23 26.40 -2.21
CA ARG A 298 3.25 27.40 -2.51
C ARG A 298 4.58 27.07 -1.84
N ARG A 299 5.66 27.16 -2.62
CA ARG A 299 7.04 27.09 -2.12
C ARG A 299 7.85 28.25 -2.70
N GLY A 300 8.15 29.25 -1.87
CA GLY A 300 8.65 30.54 -2.35
C GLY A 300 7.74 31.14 -3.43
N LYS A 301 8.26 31.31 -4.66
CA LYS A 301 7.50 31.85 -5.81
C LYS A 301 6.78 30.77 -6.62
N THR A 302 7.11 29.49 -6.42
CA THR A 302 6.51 28.40 -7.19
C THR A 302 5.14 28.05 -6.62
N ILE A 303 4.16 27.94 -7.51
CA ILE A 303 2.80 27.51 -7.20
C ILE A 303 2.55 26.20 -7.94
N VAL A 304 2.06 25.20 -7.21
CA VAL A 304 1.58 23.94 -7.78
C VAL A 304 0.15 23.72 -7.32
N THR A 305 -0.66 23.12 -8.18
CA THR A 305 -2.08 22.88 -7.92
C THR A 305 -2.41 21.43 -8.19
N ASP A 306 -3.39 20.93 -7.45
CA ASP A 306 -3.99 19.62 -7.70
C ASP A 306 -5.50 19.72 -7.47
N GLU A 307 -6.27 18.85 -8.14
CA GLU A 307 -7.73 18.89 -8.15
C GLU A 307 -8.33 17.50 -8.35
N ILE A 308 -9.35 17.18 -7.55
CA ILE A 308 -10.11 15.93 -7.64
C ILE A 308 -11.61 16.22 -7.56
N THR A 309 -12.41 15.30 -8.10
CA THR A 309 -13.87 15.29 -7.95
C THR A 309 -14.28 14.04 -7.20
N GLN A 310 -15.12 14.19 -6.18
CA GLN A 310 -15.64 13.09 -5.38
C GLN A 310 -17.13 13.25 -5.14
N GLU A 311 -17.88 12.17 -5.27
CA GLU A 311 -19.25 12.06 -4.79
C GLU A 311 -19.27 11.87 -3.26
N TYR A 312 -20.33 12.34 -2.60
CA TYR A 312 -20.58 12.09 -1.18
C TYR A 312 -21.93 11.41 -0.99
N GLN A 313 -21.91 10.18 -0.50
CA GLN A 313 -23.10 9.38 -0.21
C GLN A 313 -23.45 9.44 1.28
N THR A 314 -24.64 9.97 1.59
CA THR A 314 -25.21 9.98 2.95
C THR A 314 -26.11 8.78 3.20
N THR A 315 -26.75 8.25 2.15
CA THR A 315 -27.61 7.08 2.22
C THR A 315 -26.82 5.84 2.67
N LYS A 316 -27.27 5.22 3.76
CA LYS A 316 -26.73 3.95 4.26
C LYS A 316 -27.12 2.81 3.33
N TRP A 317 -26.27 1.79 3.28
CA TRP A 317 -26.49 0.59 2.48
C TRP A 317 -26.70 -0.63 3.38
N GLY A 318 -27.46 -1.59 2.86
CA GLY A 318 -27.54 -2.95 3.38
C GLY A 318 -26.44 -3.85 2.82
N LYS A 319 -26.65 -5.16 2.91
CA LYS A 319 -25.75 -6.15 2.29
C LYS A 319 -25.84 -6.06 0.76
N PRO A 320 -24.75 -6.35 0.03
CA PRO A 320 -24.79 -6.51 -1.42
C PRO A 320 -25.92 -7.46 -1.84
N ALA A 321 -26.66 -7.06 -2.86
CA ALA A 321 -27.79 -7.82 -3.41
C ALA A 321 -27.79 -7.86 -4.94
N LYS A 322 -27.12 -6.90 -5.60
CA LYS A 322 -27.13 -6.73 -7.06
C LYS A 322 -25.76 -6.34 -7.59
N LEU A 323 -25.44 -6.83 -8.78
CA LEU A 323 -24.31 -6.41 -9.59
C LEU A 323 -24.83 -5.55 -10.74
N VAL A 324 -24.29 -4.36 -10.92
CA VAL A 324 -24.67 -3.44 -12.00
C VAL A 324 -23.44 -3.03 -12.80
N PHE A 325 -23.50 -3.24 -14.11
CA PHE A 325 -22.47 -2.80 -15.03
C PHE A 325 -22.61 -1.32 -15.38
N GLU A 326 -21.47 -0.69 -15.61
CA GLU A 326 -21.33 0.66 -16.15
C GLU A 326 -20.17 0.66 -17.16
N LYS A 327 -20.42 1.11 -18.39
CA LYS A 327 -19.36 1.32 -19.39
C LYS A 327 -18.76 2.69 -19.14
N LEU A 328 -17.52 2.73 -18.65
CA LEU A 328 -16.86 3.99 -18.28
C LEU A 328 -16.37 4.75 -19.51
N LYS A 329 -15.74 4.03 -20.45
CA LYS A 329 -15.24 4.58 -21.72
C LYS A 329 -14.93 3.49 -22.73
N GLU A 330 -14.82 3.88 -23.98
CA GLU A 330 -14.21 3.07 -25.04
C GLU A 330 -13.35 3.95 -25.94
N GLU A 331 -12.09 3.56 -26.10
CA GLU A 331 -11.11 4.27 -26.92
C GLU A 331 -10.17 3.26 -27.58
N GLU A 332 -9.79 3.50 -28.84
CA GLU A 332 -8.81 2.68 -29.57
C GLU A 332 -9.11 1.15 -29.55
N GLY A 333 -10.39 0.77 -29.60
CA GLY A 333 -10.82 -0.62 -29.56
C GLY A 333 -10.66 -1.29 -28.18
N VAL A 334 -10.60 -0.51 -27.11
CA VAL A 334 -10.57 -0.98 -25.72
C VAL A 334 -11.71 -0.37 -24.93
N ALA A 335 -12.65 -1.21 -24.50
CA ALA A 335 -13.72 -0.83 -23.58
C ALA A 335 -13.24 -0.98 -22.13
N THR A 336 -13.49 0.02 -21.30
CA THR A 336 -13.31 -0.05 -19.83
C THR A 336 -14.68 -0.15 -19.19
N VAL A 337 -14.92 -1.24 -18.46
CA VAL A 337 -16.20 -1.49 -17.77
C VAL A 337 -15.98 -1.57 -16.28
N GLN A 338 -16.97 -1.12 -15.53
CA GLN A 338 -17.04 -1.20 -14.08
C GLN A 338 -18.25 -2.03 -13.68
N VAL A 339 -18.09 -2.86 -12.64
CA VAL A 339 -19.21 -3.43 -11.89
C VAL A 339 -19.33 -2.69 -10.56
N LYS A 340 -20.56 -2.41 -10.13
CA LYS A 340 -20.91 -1.89 -8.81
C LYS A 340 -21.75 -2.92 -8.05
N LEU A 341 -21.51 -3.06 -6.76
CA LEU A 341 -22.30 -3.86 -5.82
C LEU A 341 -23.30 -2.94 -5.13
N LEU A 342 -24.58 -3.15 -5.42
CA LEU A 342 -25.67 -2.40 -4.81
C LEU A 342 -26.46 -3.29 -3.85
N ASP A 343 -27.06 -2.69 -2.83
CA ASP A 343 -28.00 -3.37 -1.95
C ASP A 343 -29.39 -3.56 -2.59
N SER A 344 -30.35 -4.10 -1.83
CA SER A 344 -31.73 -4.31 -2.31
C SER A 344 -32.45 -3.02 -2.70
N ASN A 345 -32.04 -1.89 -2.12
CA ASN A 345 -32.59 -0.56 -2.33
C ASN A 345 -31.84 0.24 -3.41
N ASN A 346 -30.89 -0.39 -4.11
CA ASN A 346 -30.04 0.21 -5.14
C ASN A 346 -29.03 1.25 -4.60
N VAL A 347 -28.63 1.13 -3.33
CA VAL A 347 -27.59 1.96 -2.72
C VAL A 347 -26.24 1.26 -2.89
N LEU A 348 -25.19 1.99 -3.26
CA LEU A 348 -23.83 1.45 -3.42
C LEU A 348 -23.27 1.01 -2.07
N CYS A 349 -22.81 -0.25 -1.98
CA CYS A 349 -22.20 -0.83 -0.80
C CYS A 349 -20.72 -0.42 -0.70
N LEU A 350 -20.44 0.75 -0.13
CA LEU A 350 -19.11 1.39 -0.17
C LEU A 350 -18.05 0.73 0.72
N ASP A 351 -18.42 -0.24 1.56
CA ASP A 351 -17.52 -1.06 2.37
C ASP A 351 -17.44 -2.52 1.90
N ALA A 352 -18.10 -2.86 0.79
CA ALA A 352 -18.03 -4.23 0.25
C ALA A 352 -16.61 -4.55 -0.22
N GLU A 353 -16.20 -5.80 0.03
CA GLU A 353 -14.89 -6.36 -0.30
C GLU A 353 -14.99 -7.71 -1.05
N ASP A 354 -16.20 -8.13 -1.39
CA ASP A 354 -16.53 -9.38 -2.08
C ASP A 354 -15.63 -9.64 -3.30
N PHE A 355 -15.34 -10.90 -3.57
CA PHE A 355 -14.70 -11.26 -4.84
C PHE A 355 -15.72 -11.24 -5.99
N VAL A 356 -15.33 -10.61 -7.09
CA VAL A 356 -16.03 -10.72 -8.38
C VAL A 356 -15.19 -11.52 -9.37
N PHE A 357 -15.87 -12.16 -10.33
CA PHE A 357 -15.27 -12.93 -11.40
C PHE A 357 -15.83 -12.47 -12.74
N PHE A 358 -14.98 -11.90 -13.58
CA PHE A 358 -15.30 -11.49 -14.95
C PHE A 358 -15.17 -12.68 -15.92
N GLY A 359 -16.17 -12.82 -16.79
CA GLY A 359 -16.16 -13.71 -17.94
C GLY A 359 -16.39 -12.93 -19.24
N LEU A 360 -16.03 -13.54 -20.36
CA LEU A 360 -16.21 -12.95 -21.68
C LEU A 360 -16.53 -14.04 -22.70
N ILE A 361 -17.51 -13.79 -23.56
CA ILE A 361 -17.83 -14.59 -24.74
C ILE A 361 -17.94 -13.64 -25.94
N GLY A 362 -17.48 -14.07 -27.12
CA GLY A 362 -17.51 -13.27 -28.35
C GLY A 362 -16.12 -13.00 -28.89
N GLU A 363 -16.00 -11.94 -29.70
CA GLU A 363 -14.78 -11.64 -30.46
C GLU A 363 -13.71 -10.89 -29.66
N GLY A 364 -14.07 -10.28 -28.54
CA GLY A 364 -13.17 -9.51 -27.70
C GLY A 364 -12.25 -10.37 -26.83
N LYS A 365 -11.38 -9.71 -26.07
CA LYS A 365 -10.47 -10.35 -25.10
C LYS A 365 -10.36 -9.52 -23.82
N LEU A 366 -10.52 -10.16 -22.65
CA LEU A 366 -10.23 -9.53 -21.37
C LEU A 366 -8.74 -9.17 -21.31
N ILE A 367 -8.44 -7.94 -20.88
CA ILE A 367 -7.10 -7.52 -20.52
C ILE A 367 -6.92 -7.88 -19.03
N ASP A 368 -6.72 -9.16 -18.78
CA ASP A 368 -6.58 -9.74 -17.45
C ASP A 368 -5.16 -10.29 -17.20
N ASN A 369 -4.96 -10.99 -16.07
CA ASN A 369 -3.67 -11.56 -15.65
C ASN A 369 -2.52 -10.52 -15.52
N GLN A 370 -2.86 -9.24 -15.33
CA GLN A 370 -1.86 -8.17 -15.18
C GLN A 370 -1.29 -8.14 -13.76
N GLY A 371 -1.99 -8.73 -12.79
CA GLY A 371 -1.64 -8.65 -11.37
C GLY A 371 -1.89 -7.26 -10.80
N THR A 372 -2.89 -6.55 -11.33
CA THR A 372 -3.37 -5.24 -10.86
C THR A 372 -4.84 -5.32 -10.48
N SER A 373 -5.32 -4.36 -9.69
CA SER A 373 -6.72 -4.28 -9.26
C SER A 373 -7.71 -4.14 -10.44
N SER A 374 -7.29 -3.48 -11.52
CA SER A 374 -8.08 -3.23 -12.74
C SER A 374 -7.78 -4.19 -13.91
N GLY A 375 -6.92 -5.19 -13.67
CA GLY A 375 -6.41 -6.11 -14.69
C GLY A 375 -6.46 -7.57 -14.25
N SER A 376 -7.45 -7.93 -13.45
CA SER A 376 -7.61 -9.26 -12.86
C SER A 376 -9.03 -9.79 -13.06
N ARG A 377 -9.15 -11.00 -13.63
CA ARG A 377 -10.46 -11.63 -13.86
C ARG A 377 -11.17 -12.02 -12.56
N LYS A 378 -10.41 -12.36 -11.52
CA LYS A 378 -10.89 -12.57 -10.14
C LYS A 378 -10.24 -11.48 -9.30
N VAL A 379 -11.04 -10.69 -8.61
CA VAL A 379 -10.53 -9.57 -7.79
C VAL A 379 -11.50 -9.26 -6.67
N GLY A 380 -10.99 -8.92 -5.48
CA GLY A 380 -11.79 -8.32 -4.43
C GLY A 380 -12.27 -6.95 -4.88
N VAL A 381 -13.50 -6.56 -4.56
CA VAL A 381 -13.95 -5.20 -4.90
C VAL A 381 -13.32 -4.17 -3.98
N TYR A 382 -13.26 -2.93 -4.45
CA TYR A 382 -12.68 -1.78 -3.75
C TYR A 382 -13.74 -0.69 -3.62
N ASN A 383 -14.33 -0.59 -2.42
CA ASN A 383 -15.51 0.23 -2.14
C ASN A 383 -16.72 -0.16 -2.99
N GLY A 384 -17.04 -1.46 -3.03
CA GLY A 384 -18.20 -1.98 -3.78
C GLY A 384 -18.09 -1.86 -5.29
N ARG A 385 -16.89 -1.67 -5.85
CA ARG A 385 -16.68 -1.64 -7.31
C ARG A 385 -15.47 -2.45 -7.75
N ALA A 386 -15.47 -2.87 -9.00
CA ALA A 386 -14.30 -3.40 -9.70
C ALA A 386 -14.32 -3.02 -11.18
N ILE A 387 -13.16 -2.86 -11.78
CA ILE A 387 -12.97 -2.43 -13.18
C ILE A 387 -12.20 -3.51 -13.92
N ILE A 388 -12.54 -3.72 -15.19
CA ILE A 388 -11.73 -4.49 -16.12
C ILE A 388 -11.75 -3.86 -17.51
N ARG A 389 -10.68 -4.06 -18.27
CA ARG A 389 -10.57 -3.62 -19.67
C ARG A 389 -10.76 -4.79 -20.62
N ILE A 390 -11.40 -4.53 -21.76
CA ILE A 390 -11.68 -5.51 -22.82
C ILE A 390 -11.19 -4.93 -24.13
N LYS A 391 -10.31 -5.64 -24.82
CA LYS A 391 -10.00 -5.35 -26.22
C LYS A 391 -11.17 -5.86 -27.07
N THR A 392 -11.89 -4.96 -27.74
CA THR A 392 -13.15 -5.29 -28.45
C THR A 392 -12.91 -6.01 -29.77
N ASN A 393 -11.71 -5.85 -30.37
CA ASN A 393 -11.35 -6.41 -31.67
C ASN A 393 -12.30 -6.00 -32.82
N GLY A 394 -13.09 -4.94 -32.64
CA GLY A 394 -14.08 -4.49 -33.62
C GLY A 394 -15.32 -5.37 -33.74
N GLY A 395 -15.48 -6.35 -32.85
CA GLY A 395 -16.55 -7.33 -32.87
C GLY A 395 -17.49 -7.23 -31.68
N LYS A 396 -18.52 -8.08 -31.67
CA LYS A 396 -19.48 -8.16 -30.57
C LYS A 396 -18.99 -9.07 -29.46
N SER A 397 -19.18 -8.65 -28.22
CA SER A 397 -18.88 -9.47 -27.05
C SER A 397 -19.95 -9.34 -25.97
N MET A 398 -20.05 -10.35 -25.12
CA MET A 398 -20.85 -10.32 -23.89
C MET A 398 -19.90 -10.49 -22.71
N VAL A 399 -19.78 -9.45 -21.88
CA VAL A 399 -19.06 -9.53 -20.61
C VAL A 399 -20.03 -10.02 -19.54
N SER A 400 -19.60 -10.97 -18.72
CA SER A 400 -20.35 -11.40 -17.54
C SER A 400 -19.57 -11.08 -16.28
N VAL A 401 -20.27 -10.85 -15.18
CA VAL A 401 -19.66 -10.81 -13.85
C VAL A 401 -20.53 -11.57 -12.85
N ARG A 402 -19.86 -12.37 -12.03
CA ARG A 402 -20.48 -13.11 -10.92
C ARG A 402 -19.77 -12.80 -9.61
N SER A 403 -20.51 -12.88 -8.52
CA SER A 403 -20.01 -12.88 -7.15
C SER A 403 -20.78 -13.94 -6.37
N GLU A 404 -20.18 -14.51 -5.32
CA GLU A 404 -20.83 -15.57 -4.55
C GLU A 404 -22.11 -15.05 -3.88
N GLY A 405 -23.20 -15.81 -3.97
CA GLY A 405 -24.50 -15.42 -3.40
C GLY A 405 -25.26 -14.31 -4.14
N LEU A 406 -24.71 -13.73 -5.21
CA LEU A 406 -25.36 -12.69 -6.01
C LEU A 406 -25.72 -13.20 -7.42
N PRO A 407 -26.89 -12.78 -7.97
CA PRO A 407 -27.20 -13.05 -9.38
C PRO A 407 -26.13 -12.47 -10.31
N SER A 408 -25.71 -13.26 -11.31
CA SER A 408 -24.78 -12.77 -12.32
C SER A 408 -25.43 -11.70 -13.19
N THR A 409 -24.62 -10.75 -13.68
CA THR A 409 -25.07 -9.71 -14.62
C THR A 409 -24.21 -9.72 -15.87
N PHE A 410 -24.72 -9.11 -16.94
CA PHE A 410 -24.16 -9.18 -18.29
C PHE A 410 -24.19 -7.79 -18.95
N LEU A 411 -23.21 -7.53 -19.81
CA LEU A 411 -23.11 -6.32 -20.62
C LEU A 411 -22.68 -6.68 -22.05
N GLU A 412 -23.48 -6.30 -23.03
CA GLU A 412 -23.10 -6.37 -24.44
C GLU A 412 -22.11 -5.23 -24.77
N LEU A 413 -21.03 -5.56 -25.47
CA LEU A 413 -20.00 -4.65 -25.96
C LEU A 413 -19.91 -4.68 -27.47
#